data_AF-A0A9E8QFR2-F1
#
_entry.id   AF-A0A9E8QFR2-F1
#
_cell.length_a   1.000
_cell.length_b   1.000
_cell.length_c   1.000
_cell.angle_alpha   90.00
_cell.angle_beta   90.00
_cell.angle_gamma   90.00
#
_symmetry.space_group_name_H-M   'P 1'
#
loop_
_entity.id
_entity.type
_entity.pdbx_description
1 polymer ?
#
loop_
_entity_poly.entity_id
_entity_poly.type
_entity_poly.pdbx_seq_one_letter_code
_entity_poly.pdbx_strand_id
1 'polypeptide(L)'
;MSGFKEHEHPRAAAGTFTDKQQGKPELSLARSTYADMEPSDIDGELVGHYQELHRWTSQVHNAEQLIEKVTAEEDEFARTGVRKHRWAVTPEQQIASAQKRIDDAQAPIEAARALIAPITAEFNSRGGWTRYFVTTGSDPHVHNTRSCSTCRPTTEFGWLTDQSGMSEDELVELAGDEACTVCMPSAPVVDKRAPRASRLETPAAREARVEREQAAAERAAKKAAAGITSAEGEDLGGTWGSVFKTERAAEVAAVGGLFDMAWYGNHPDEESWAIQAANVEDAISHKRGITVDDLRATWRKKLIAKGKRDGGLDRLRAQEERIFRVVDEVKKERTAVAERWEELASKSHLTPDEEGELATTDRRLRTLRSQRSGRNDR
;
A
#
# COMPACT_ATOMS: atom_id res chain seq x y z
N MET A 1 26.06 -85.09 -17.58
CA MET A 1 26.13 -85.35 -16.13
C MET A 1 27.44 -84.79 -15.63
N SER A 2 27.42 -83.55 -15.13
CA SER A 2 28.63 -82.85 -14.67
C SER A 2 28.40 -82.41 -13.23
N GLY A 3 29.21 -82.94 -12.33
CA GLY A 3 29.12 -82.76 -10.88
C GLY A 3 29.51 -81.34 -10.46
N PHE A 4 28.68 -80.76 -9.61
CA PHE A 4 28.97 -79.53 -8.87
C PHE A 4 29.89 -79.88 -7.70
N LYS A 5 31.07 -79.24 -7.65
CA LYS A 5 31.94 -79.23 -6.46
C LYS A 5 31.48 -78.10 -5.54
N GLU A 6 31.08 -78.45 -4.32
CA GLU A 6 30.83 -77.50 -3.24
C GLU A 6 32.17 -76.89 -2.79
N HIS A 7 32.26 -75.56 -2.85
CA HIS A 7 33.30 -74.80 -2.19
C HIS A 7 32.82 -74.42 -0.79
N GLU A 8 33.41 -75.02 0.24
CA GLU A 8 33.21 -74.63 1.63
C GLU A 8 33.83 -73.25 1.87
N HIS A 9 32.99 -72.27 2.20
CA HIS A 9 33.45 -70.95 2.66
C HIS A 9 33.80 -71.00 4.16
N PRO A 10 34.91 -70.36 4.58
CA PRO A 10 35.32 -70.31 5.97
C PRO A 10 34.29 -69.55 6.82
N ARG A 11 33.85 -70.18 7.91
CA ARG A 11 32.95 -69.59 8.91
C ARG A 11 33.61 -68.36 9.55
N ALA A 12 33.01 -67.20 9.36
CA ALA A 12 33.41 -65.95 10.00
C ALA A 12 33.28 -66.07 11.53
N ALA A 13 34.32 -65.65 12.24
CA ALA A 13 34.36 -65.61 13.70
C ALA A 13 33.30 -64.64 14.25
N ALA A 14 32.62 -65.08 15.31
CA ALA A 14 31.64 -64.27 16.05
C ALA A 14 32.33 -63.08 16.71
N GLY A 15 32.23 -61.90 16.08
CA GLY A 15 32.63 -60.63 16.67
C GLY A 15 31.64 -60.22 17.76
N THR A 16 32.14 -60.04 18.98
CA THR A 16 31.41 -59.45 20.10
C THR A 16 31.00 -58.02 19.77
N PHE A 17 29.69 -57.80 19.62
CA PHE A 17 29.08 -56.47 19.47
C PHE A 17 29.17 -55.76 20.82
N THR A 18 30.14 -54.85 20.96
CA THR A 18 30.17 -53.94 22.11
C THR A 18 29.15 -52.85 21.87
N ASP A 19 28.13 -52.81 22.73
CA ASP A 19 27.08 -51.80 22.78
C ASP A 19 27.70 -50.45 23.19
N LYS A 20 28.37 -49.80 22.23
CA LYS A 20 28.72 -48.39 22.37
C LYS A 20 27.40 -47.64 22.37
N GLN A 21 26.99 -47.17 23.54
CA GLN A 21 25.97 -46.14 23.70
C GLN A 21 26.31 -44.96 22.79
N GLN A 22 25.82 -45.01 21.55
CA GLN A 22 25.70 -43.84 20.71
C GLN A 22 24.62 -43.00 21.38
N GLY A 23 25.03 -41.96 22.09
CA GLY A 23 24.11 -40.95 22.58
C GLY A 23 23.21 -40.55 21.42
N LYS A 24 21.89 -40.75 21.56
CA LYS A 24 20.91 -40.30 20.58
C LYS A 24 21.25 -38.84 20.28
N PRO A 25 21.63 -38.49 19.04
CA PRO A 25 21.70 -37.08 18.69
C PRO A 25 20.29 -36.54 18.94
N GLU A 26 20.18 -35.64 19.91
CA GLU A 26 19.00 -34.79 20.04
C GLU A 26 18.96 -33.97 18.74
N LEU A 27 18.31 -34.52 17.73
CA LEU A 27 17.89 -33.79 16.55
C LEU A 27 16.79 -32.86 17.03
N SER A 28 17.18 -31.72 17.61
CA SER A 28 16.29 -30.58 17.68
C SER A 28 16.07 -30.16 16.23
N LEU A 29 15.00 -30.71 15.62
CA LEU A 29 14.52 -30.25 14.34
C LEU A 29 14.14 -28.79 14.56
N ALA A 30 15.03 -27.88 14.17
CA ALA A 30 14.74 -26.47 14.15
C ALA A 30 13.44 -26.31 13.37
N ARG A 31 12.41 -25.81 14.05
CA ARG A 31 11.11 -25.60 13.45
C ARG A 31 11.30 -24.67 12.26
N SER A 32 10.86 -25.11 11.08
CA SER A 32 10.89 -24.30 9.87
C SER A 32 10.21 -22.95 10.14
N THR A 33 10.76 -21.86 9.61
CA THR A 33 10.14 -20.53 9.71
C THR A 33 8.74 -20.49 9.10
N TYR A 34 8.45 -21.43 8.20
CA TYR A 34 7.18 -21.56 7.49
C TYR A 34 6.21 -22.52 8.18
N ALA A 35 6.61 -23.21 9.26
CA ALA A 35 5.85 -24.31 9.87
C ALA A 35 4.43 -23.92 10.32
N ASP A 36 4.22 -22.65 10.66
CA ASP A 36 2.94 -22.10 11.13
C ASP A 36 2.18 -21.34 10.04
N MET A 37 2.73 -21.21 8.84
CA MET A 37 2.09 -20.53 7.71
C MET A 37 1.16 -21.48 6.95
N GLU A 38 0.06 -20.92 6.46
CA GLU A 38 -0.85 -21.63 5.56
C GLU A 38 -0.22 -21.81 4.18
N PRO A 39 -0.55 -22.89 3.44
CA PRO A 39 -0.02 -23.15 2.10
C PRO A 39 -0.16 -21.97 1.13
N SER A 40 -1.27 -21.23 1.20
CA SER A 40 -1.52 -20.05 0.37
C SER A 40 -0.54 -18.91 0.63
N ASP A 41 -0.19 -18.67 1.90
CA ASP A 41 0.76 -17.63 2.29
C ASP A 41 2.17 -18.01 1.86
N ILE A 42 2.53 -19.29 2.04
CA ILE A 42 3.82 -19.82 1.62
C ILE A 42 4.00 -19.68 0.10
N ASP A 43 3.01 -20.09 -0.69
CA ASP A 43 3.07 -19.97 -2.14
C ASP A 43 2.97 -18.52 -2.63
N GLY A 44 2.29 -17.65 -1.87
CA GLY A 44 2.25 -16.20 -2.09
C GLY A 44 3.61 -15.52 -1.91
N GLU A 45 4.44 -15.97 -0.98
CA GLU A 45 5.84 -15.52 -0.86
C GLU A 45 6.69 -16.11 -1.99
N LEU A 46 6.51 -17.40 -2.26
CA LEU A 46 7.28 -18.15 -3.24
C LEU A 46 7.15 -17.60 -4.68
N VAL A 47 5.96 -17.14 -5.08
CA VAL A 47 5.76 -16.56 -6.42
C VAL A 47 6.64 -15.33 -6.64
N GLY A 48 6.85 -14.50 -5.61
CA GLY A 48 7.73 -13.33 -5.70
C GLY A 48 9.18 -13.74 -5.99
N HIS A 49 9.69 -14.75 -5.29
CA HIS A 49 11.04 -15.26 -5.53
C HIS A 49 11.20 -15.93 -6.90
N TYR A 50 10.18 -16.65 -7.39
CA TYR A 50 10.20 -17.20 -8.74
C TYR A 50 10.19 -16.13 -9.82
N GLN A 51 9.43 -15.05 -9.64
CA GLN A 51 9.42 -13.92 -10.57
C GLN A 51 10.79 -13.25 -10.64
N GLU A 52 11.47 -13.04 -9.50
CA GLU A 52 12.85 -12.54 -9.49
C GLU A 52 13.81 -13.50 -10.20
N LEU A 53 13.75 -14.79 -9.87
CA LEU A 53 14.58 -15.81 -10.52
C LEU A 53 14.35 -15.82 -12.04
N HIS A 54 13.09 -15.78 -12.47
CA HIS A 54 12.72 -15.76 -13.88
C HIS A 54 13.23 -14.49 -14.60
N ARG A 55 13.12 -13.32 -13.96
CA ARG A 55 13.64 -12.06 -14.50
C ARG A 55 15.13 -12.14 -14.79
N TRP A 56 15.92 -12.63 -13.84
CA TRP A 56 17.38 -12.70 -14.00
C TRP A 56 17.81 -13.80 -14.96
N THR A 57 17.21 -14.99 -14.87
CA THR A 57 17.50 -16.09 -15.81
C THR A 57 17.13 -15.72 -17.25
N SER A 58 16.05 -14.97 -17.47
CA SER A 58 15.71 -14.46 -18.80
C SER A 58 16.74 -13.45 -19.32
N GLN A 59 17.34 -12.63 -18.45
CA GLN A 59 18.43 -11.74 -18.85
C GLN A 59 19.68 -12.52 -19.28
N VAL A 60 20.03 -13.57 -18.54
CA VAL A 60 21.13 -14.48 -18.90
C VAL A 60 20.86 -15.12 -20.26
N HIS A 61 19.68 -15.73 -20.44
CA HIS A 61 19.30 -16.37 -21.70
C HIS A 61 19.37 -15.40 -22.89
N ASN A 62 18.86 -14.18 -22.74
CA ASN A 62 18.93 -13.16 -23.79
C ASN A 62 20.38 -12.71 -24.09
N ALA A 63 21.24 -12.67 -23.08
CA ALA A 63 22.65 -12.36 -23.26
C ALA A 63 23.40 -13.49 -23.98
N GLU A 64 23.13 -14.75 -23.63
CA GLU A 64 23.68 -15.94 -24.30
C GLU A 64 23.26 -15.99 -25.78
N GLN A 65 21.97 -15.78 -26.06
CA GLN A 65 21.45 -15.70 -27.43
C GLN A 65 22.13 -14.59 -28.25
N LEU A 66 22.46 -13.45 -27.63
CA LEU A 66 23.22 -12.40 -28.30
C LEU A 66 24.66 -12.83 -28.61
N ILE A 67 25.33 -13.49 -27.66
CA ILE A 67 26.71 -13.99 -27.86
C ILE A 67 26.72 -15.01 -29.01
N GLU A 68 25.79 -15.97 -29.01
CA GLU A 68 25.65 -16.97 -30.07
C GLU A 68 25.44 -16.32 -31.43
N LYS A 69 24.52 -15.36 -31.50
CA LYS A 69 24.23 -14.61 -32.74
C LYS A 69 25.45 -13.85 -33.26
N VAL A 70 26.11 -13.06 -32.41
CA VAL A 70 27.26 -12.24 -32.82
C VAL A 70 28.43 -13.13 -33.25
N THR A 71 28.64 -14.25 -32.56
CA THR A 71 29.67 -15.23 -32.93
C THR A 71 29.39 -15.84 -34.29
N ALA A 72 28.14 -16.26 -34.55
CA ALA A 72 27.74 -16.84 -35.83
C ALA A 72 27.89 -15.85 -37.00
N GLU A 73 27.64 -14.56 -36.77
CA GLU A 73 27.82 -13.51 -37.76
C GLU A 73 29.31 -13.22 -38.06
N GLU A 74 30.17 -13.25 -37.05
CA GLU A 74 31.62 -13.12 -37.25
C GLU A 74 32.20 -14.33 -37.99
N ASP A 75 31.73 -15.55 -37.70
CA ASP A 75 32.10 -16.76 -38.45
C ASP A 75 31.64 -16.70 -39.92
N GLU A 76 30.46 -16.13 -40.18
CA GLU A 76 29.99 -15.89 -41.54
C GLU A 76 30.80 -14.82 -42.26
N PHE A 77 31.16 -13.73 -41.56
CA PHE A 77 32.03 -12.70 -42.10
C PHE A 77 33.42 -13.25 -42.44
N ALA A 78 34.01 -14.06 -41.56
CA ALA A 78 35.30 -14.69 -41.78
C ALA A 78 35.29 -15.60 -43.02
N ARG A 79 34.16 -16.28 -43.29
CA ARG A 79 33.99 -17.14 -44.48
C ARG A 79 33.76 -16.36 -45.77
N THR A 80 33.00 -15.27 -45.73
CA THR A 80 32.48 -14.60 -46.94
C THR A 80 33.17 -13.28 -47.26
N GLY A 81 33.82 -12.66 -46.29
CA GLY A 81 34.33 -11.29 -46.37
C GLY A 81 33.23 -10.22 -46.40
N VAL A 82 31.96 -10.58 -46.25
CA VAL A 82 30.81 -9.66 -46.32
C VAL A 82 30.14 -9.53 -44.97
N ARG A 83 30.07 -8.30 -44.44
CA ARG A 83 29.30 -8.01 -43.22
C ARG A 83 27.84 -7.74 -43.58
N LYS A 84 26.91 -8.55 -43.07
CA LYS A 84 25.46 -8.33 -43.22
C LYS A 84 24.99 -7.04 -42.54
N HIS A 85 25.64 -6.68 -41.43
CA HIS A 85 25.26 -5.54 -40.61
C HIS A 85 26.45 -4.66 -40.29
N ARG A 86 26.26 -3.34 -40.37
CA ARG A 86 27.24 -2.34 -39.92
C ARG A 86 26.92 -1.98 -38.47
N TRP A 87 27.58 -2.67 -37.54
CA TRP A 87 27.40 -2.41 -36.11
C TRP A 87 27.98 -1.05 -35.72
N ALA A 88 27.29 -0.34 -34.82
CA ALA A 88 27.81 0.89 -34.20
C ALA A 88 28.89 0.59 -33.13
N VAL A 89 28.87 -0.62 -32.57
CA VAL A 89 29.81 -1.15 -31.58
C VAL A 89 30.47 -2.41 -32.12
N THR A 90 31.71 -2.69 -31.74
CA THR A 90 32.40 -3.87 -32.26
C THR A 90 31.78 -5.17 -31.72
N PRO A 91 31.86 -6.29 -32.45
CA PRO A 91 31.44 -7.61 -31.96
C PRO A 91 32.01 -7.94 -30.57
N GLU A 92 33.28 -7.62 -30.34
CA GLU A 92 33.96 -7.87 -29.06
C GLU A 92 33.34 -7.04 -27.93
N GLN A 93 32.97 -5.79 -28.20
CA GLN A 93 32.27 -4.95 -27.23
C GLN A 93 30.87 -5.48 -26.91
N GLN A 94 30.15 -6.00 -27.92
CA GLN A 94 28.83 -6.61 -27.71
C GLN A 94 28.93 -7.86 -26.85
N ILE A 95 29.87 -8.75 -27.15
CA ILE A 95 30.13 -9.98 -26.38
C ILE A 95 30.55 -9.61 -24.95
N ALA A 96 31.48 -8.67 -24.77
CA ALA A 96 31.90 -8.23 -23.44
C ALA A 96 30.74 -7.63 -22.62
N SER A 97 29.87 -6.84 -23.26
CA SER A 97 28.69 -6.29 -22.60
C SER A 97 27.65 -7.37 -22.25
N ALA A 98 27.47 -8.38 -23.10
CA ALA A 98 26.63 -9.53 -22.82
C ALA A 98 27.19 -10.39 -21.67
N GLN A 99 28.49 -10.68 -21.68
CA GLN A 99 29.16 -11.42 -20.61
C GLN A 99 29.01 -10.71 -19.27
N LYS A 100 29.21 -9.38 -19.24
CA LYS A 100 28.98 -8.59 -18.03
C LYS A 100 27.55 -8.74 -17.50
N ARG A 101 26.53 -8.77 -18.37
CA ARG A 101 25.13 -8.99 -17.94
C ARG A 101 24.92 -10.38 -17.34
N ILE A 102 25.59 -11.41 -17.87
CA ILE A 102 25.57 -12.76 -17.31
C ILE A 102 26.19 -12.74 -15.91
N ASP A 103 27.39 -12.17 -15.79
CA ASP A 103 28.14 -12.10 -14.53
C ASP A 103 27.36 -11.31 -13.46
N ASP A 104 26.79 -10.16 -13.81
CA ASP A 104 25.97 -9.32 -12.92
C ASP A 104 24.69 -10.05 -12.44
N ALA A 105 24.15 -10.98 -13.23
CA ALA A 105 22.92 -11.71 -12.92
C ALA A 105 23.13 -12.96 -12.04
N GLN A 106 24.36 -13.47 -11.93
CA GLN A 106 24.65 -14.69 -11.17
C GLN A 106 24.32 -14.55 -9.68
N ALA A 107 24.78 -13.48 -9.03
CA ALA A 107 24.56 -13.28 -7.59
C ALA A 107 23.05 -13.15 -7.24
N PRO A 108 22.23 -12.37 -7.97
CA PRO A 108 20.78 -12.34 -7.77
C PRO A 108 20.08 -13.68 -8.00
N ILE A 109 20.51 -14.47 -8.99
CA ILE A 109 19.97 -15.82 -9.24
C ILE A 109 20.21 -16.73 -8.03
N GLU A 110 21.44 -16.74 -7.51
CA GLU A 110 21.79 -17.56 -6.35
C GLU A 110 21.07 -17.08 -5.09
N ALA A 111 20.92 -15.76 -4.90
CA ALA A 111 20.13 -15.21 -3.81
C ALA A 111 18.65 -15.64 -3.87
N ALA A 112 18.01 -15.54 -5.04
CA ALA A 112 16.63 -15.99 -5.24
C ALA A 112 16.49 -17.51 -5.01
N ARG A 113 17.45 -18.32 -5.50
CA ARG A 113 17.48 -19.77 -5.25
C ARG A 113 17.61 -20.10 -3.77
N ALA A 114 18.46 -19.37 -3.03
CA ALA A 114 18.63 -19.55 -1.60
C ALA A 114 17.35 -19.26 -0.81
N LEU A 115 16.51 -18.34 -1.28
CA LEU A 115 15.19 -18.05 -0.70
C LEU A 115 14.13 -19.09 -1.09
N ILE A 116 14.14 -19.58 -2.33
CA ILE A 116 13.23 -20.63 -2.82
C ILE A 116 13.48 -21.98 -2.12
N ALA A 117 14.73 -22.30 -1.81
CA ALA A 117 15.14 -23.59 -1.26
C ALA A 117 14.42 -23.97 0.06
N PRO A 118 14.41 -23.14 1.13
CA PRO A 118 13.72 -23.48 2.37
C PRO A 118 12.21 -23.63 2.19
N ILE A 119 11.58 -22.79 1.35
CA ILE A 119 10.15 -22.89 1.06
C ILE A 119 9.84 -24.21 0.32
N THR A 120 10.67 -24.58 -0.65
CA THR A 120 10.52 -25.84 -1.39
C THR A 120 10.75 -27.05 -0.48
N ALA A 121 11.66 -26.94 0.48
CA ALA A 121 11.86 -27.96 1.50
C ALA A 121 10.61 -28.11 2.39
N GLU A 122 9.97 -27.01 2.78
CA GLU A 122 8.70 -27.04 3.53
C GLU A 122 7.57 -27.67 2.71
N PHE A 123 7.46 -27.34 1.43
CA PHE A 123 6.50 -27.98 0.52
C PHE A 123 6.65 -29.50 0.51
N ASN A 124 7.89 -29.98 0.34
CA ASN A 124 8.18 -31.40 0.32
C ASN A 124 8.00 -32.05 1.70
N SER A 125 8.36 -31.36 2.80
CA SER A 125 8.26 -31.90 4.15
C SER A 125 6.81 -32.16 4.58
N ARG A 126 5.87 -31.34 4.09
CA ARG A 126 4.42 -31.53 4.29
C ARG A 126 3.79 -32.55 3.33
N GLY A 127 4.59 -33.24 2.52
CA GLY A 127 4.10 -34.20 1.52
C GLY A 127 3.59 -33.58 0.22
N GLY A 128 3.78 -32.26 0.04
CA GLY A 128 3.28 -31.49 -1.09
C GLY A 128 1.78 -31.18 -0.97
N TRP A 129 1.43 -29.90 -0.93
CA TRP A 129 0.04 -29.46 -1.04
C TRP A 129 -0.37 -29.23 -2.50
N THR A 130 -1.67 -29.13 -2.75
CA THR A 130 -2.24 -28.87 -4.07
C THR A 130 -1.87 -27.47 -4.54
N ARG A 131 -1.50 -27.34 -5.82
CA ARG A 131 -1.21 -26.05 -6.47
C ARG A 131 -1.99 -25.99 -7.76
N TYR A 132 -2.51 -24.81 -8.06
CA TYR A 132 -3.34 -24.59 -9.23
C TYR A 132 -2.80 -23.46 -10.09
N PHE A 133 -3.00 -23.61 -11.40
CA PHE A 133 -2.47 -22.73 -12.43
C PHE A 133 -3.57 -22.38 -13.41
N VAL A 134 -3.75 -21.11 -13.72
CA VAL A 134 -4.69 -20.64 -14.73
C VAL A 134 -3.93 -20.30 -16.01
N THR A 135 -4.43 -20.70 -17.17
CA THR A 135 -3.84 -20.27 -18.45
C THR A 135 -4.16 -18.79 -18.73
N THR A 136 -3.21 -18.04 -19.30
CA THR A 136 -3.36 -16.59 -19.56
C THR A 136 -3.94 -16.25 -20.95
N GLY A 137 -4.46 -17.25 -21.66
CA GLY A 137 -5.00 -17.11 -23.02
C GLY A 137 -6.44 -16.57 -23.09
N SER A 138 -7.01 -16.55 -24.30
CA SER A 138 -8.39 -16.12 -24.54
C SER A 138 -9.48 -17.06 -23.97
N ASP A 139 -9.09 -18.27 -23.59
CA ASP A 139 -9.94 -19.28 -22.96
C ASP A 139 -9.19 -19.78 -21.70
N PRO A 140 -9.33 -19.08 -20.56
CA PRO A 140 -8.59 -19.42 -19.34
C PRO A 140 -9.12 -20.74 -18.77
N HIS A 141 -8.21 -21.70 -18.58
CA HIS A 141 -8.48 -22.99 -17.94
C HIS A 141 -7.61 -23.12 -16.71
N VAL A 142 -8.17 -23.67 -15.64
CA VAL A 142 -7.47 -23.98 -14.41
C VAL A 142 -6.95 -25.41 -14.48
N HIS A 143 -5.72 -25.61 -14.04
CA HIS A 143 -5.01 -26.88 -14.03
C HIS A 143 -4.36 -27.13 -12.67
N ASN A 144 -4.28 -28.39 -12.23
CA ASN A 144 -3.48 -28.79 -11.07
C ASN A 144 -2.01 -29.10 -11.42
N THR A 145 -1.68 -29.10 -12.72
CA THR A 145 -0.32 -29.33 -13.23
C THR A 145 -0.11 -28.55 -14.52
N ARG A 146 1.11 -28.05 -14.73
CA ARG A 146 1.52 -27.40 -15.99
C ARG A 146 1.86 -28.41 -17.10
N SER A 147 1.84 -29.71 -16.80
CA SER A 147 2.17 -30.80 -17.74
C SER A 147 0.94 -31.54 -18.26
N CYS A 148 -0.24 -30.92 -18.23
CA CYS A 148 -1.46 -31.53 -18.76
C CYS A 148 -1.34 -31.77 -20.26
N SER A 149 -1.88 -32.88 -20.75
CA SER A 149 -1.86 -33.25 -22.17
C SER A 149 -2.65 -32.28 -23.07
N THR A 150 -3.55 -31.48 -22.49
CA THR A 150 -4.29 -30.42 -23.20
C THR A 150 -3.48 -29.14 -23.35
N CYS A 151 -2.40 -28.97 -22.59
CA CYS A 151 -1.52 -27.82 -22.66
C CYS A 151 -0.46 -28.00 -23.76
N ARG A 152 -0.06 -26.88 -24.37
CA ARG A 152 1.03 -26.85 -25.35
C ARG A 152 2.33 -26.43 -24.66
N PRO A 153 3.51 -26.74 -25.22
CA PRO A 153 4.79 -26.23 -24.70
C PRO A 153 4.86 -24.70 -24.62
N THR A 154 4.05 -23.99 -25.42
CA THR A 154 3.94 -22.52 -25.44
C THR A 154 2.80 -21.99 -24.57
N THR A 155 2.09 -22.84 -23.82
CA THR A 155 1.01 -22.39 -22.93
C THR A 155 1.61 -21.64 -21.75
N GLU A 156 1.18 -20.39 -21.59
CA GLU A 156 1.53 -19.56 -20.44
C GLU A 156 0.55 -19.77 -19.29
N PHE A 157 1.06 -19.67 -18.06
CA PHE A 157 0.30 -19.92 -16.84
C PHE A 157 0.51 -18.81 -15.82
N GLY A 158 -0.57 -18.41 -15.15
CA GLY A 158 -0.56 -17.71 -13.87
C GLY A 158 -0.73 -18.72 -12.73
N TRP A 159 -0.02 -18.51 -11.63
CA TRP A 159 -0.17 -19.34 -10.43
C TRP A 159 -1.27 -18.77 -9.53
N LEU A 160 -2.26 -19.60 -9.18
CA LEU A 160 -3.33 -19.30 -8.24
C LEU A 160 -2.89 -19.58 -6.80
N THR A 161 -2.00 -18.75 -6.25
CA THR A 161 -1.38 -18.98 -4.94
C THR A 161 -2.40 -19.00 -3.80
N ASP A 162 -3.47 -18.21 -3.90
CA ASP A 162 -4.51 -18.11 -2.86
C ASP A 162 -5.33 -19.41 -2.73
N GLN A 163 -5.29 -20.27 -3.75
CA GLN A 163 -5.96 -21.57 -3.78
C GLN A 163 -5.01 -22.73 -3.41
N SER A 164 -3.78 -22.43 -2.99
CA SER A 164 -2.82 -23.48 -2.63
C SER A 164 -3.28 -24.22 -1.38
N GLY A 165 -3.27 -25.55 -1.43
CA GLY A 165 -3.80 -26.40 -0.37
C GLY A 165 -5.32 -26.63 -0.39
N MET A 166 -6.07 -25.95 -1.27
CA MET A 166 -7.51 -26.22 -1.44
C MET A 166 -7.75 -27.60 -2.06
N SER A 167 -8.86 -28.23 -1.68
CA SER A 167 -9.31 -29.48 -2.29
C SER A 167 -9.76 -29.28 -3.74
N GLU A 168 -9.81 -30.37 -4.50
CA GLU A 168 -10.28 -30.34 -5.90
C GLU A 168 -11.71 -29.82 -6.01
N ASP A 169 -12.61 -30.29 -5.14
CA ASP A 169 -14.04 -29.92 -5.18
C ASP A 169 -14.27 -28.43 -4.89
N GLU A 170 -13.55 -27.88 -3.92
CA GLU A 170 -13.59 -26.44 -3.62
C GLU A 170 -13.12 -25.60 -4.81
N LEU A 171 -12.05 -26.03 -5.48
CA LEU A 171 -11.57 -25.32 -6.66
C LEU A 171 -12.53 -25.44 -7.83
N VAL A 172 -13.11 -26.62 -8.07
CA VAL A 172 -14.10 -26.83 -9.15
C VAL A 172 -15.34 -25.95 -8.92
N GLU A 173 -15.76 -25.76 -7.68
CA GLU A 173 -16.84 -24.82 -7.35
C GLU A 173 -16.46 -23.37 -7.67
N LEU A 174 -15.22 -22.96 -7.36
CA LEU A 174 -14.73 -21.61 -7.62
C LEU A 174 -14.47 -21.35 -9.11
N ALA A 175 -13.82 -22.27 -9.80
CA ALA A 175 -13.44 -22.16 -11.21
C ALA A 175 -14.63 -22.35 -12.16
N GLY A 176 -15.69 -23.05 -11.71
CA GLY A 176 -16.84 -23.32 -12.55
C GLY A 176 -16.47 -24.14 -13.78
N ASP A 177 -16.82 -23.67 -14.96
CA ASP A 177 -16.54 -24.35 -16.23
C ASP A 177 -15.11 -24.13 -16.75
N GLU A 178 -14.31 -23.28 -16.09
CA GLU A 178 -12.88 -23.10 -16.40
C GLU A 178 -12.01 -24.21 -15.80
N ALA A 179 -12.53 -25.07 -14.92
CA ALA A 179 -11.78 -26.20 -14.39
C ALA A 179 -11.47 -27.23 -15.48
N CYS A 180 -10.19 -27.52 -15.72
CA CYS A 180 -9.80 -28.52 -16.71
C CYS A 180 -10.20 -29.93 -16.24
N THR A 181 -11.17 -30.53 -16.92
CA THR A 181 -11.71 -31.89 -16.63
C THR A 181 -10.67 -33.02 -16.73
N VAL A 182 -9.52 -32.78 -17.39
CA VAL A 182 -8.39 -33.73 -17.42
C VAL A 182 -7.57 -33.66 -16.13
N CYS A 183 -7.41 -32.46 -15.59
CA CYS A 183 -6.70 -32.24 -14.33
C CYS A 183 -7.58 -32.51 -13.11
N MET A 184 -8.88 -32.23 -13.21
CA MET A 184 -9.86 -32.30 -12.14
C MET A 184 -11.04 -33.15 -12.60
N PRO A 185 -10.98 -34.48 -12.41
CA PRO A 185 -12.05 -35.38 -12.82
C PRO A 185 -13.40 -35.10 -12.15
N SER A 186 -13.44 -34.40 -11.01
CA SER A 186 -14.69 -33.99 -10.37
C SER A 186 -15.37 -32.80 -11.07
N ALA A 187 -14.68 -32.12 -11.99
CA ALA A 187 -15.25 -31.04 -12.79
C ALA A 187 -16.37 -31.57 -13.71
N PRO A 188 -17.59 -31.00 -13.66
CA PRO A 188 -18.67 -31.47 -14.51
C PRO A 188 -18.42 -31.07 -15.98
N VAL A 189 -19.00 -31.85 -16.89
CA VAL A 189 -18.94 -31.55 -18.33
C VAL A 189 -19.67 -30.24 -18.60
N VAL A 190 -19.01 -29.31 -19.29
CA VAL A 190 -19.53 -27.98 -19.61
C VAL A 190 -20.85 -28.07 -20.39
N ASP A 191 -21.93 -27.52 -19.81
CA ASP A 191 -23.18 -27.28 -20.54
C ASP A 191 -23.13 -25.90 -21.19
N LYS A 192 -22.94 -25.88 -22.51
CA LYS A 192 -22.88 -24.64 -23.31
C LYS A 192 -24.16 -23.81 -23.23
N ARG A 193 -25.29 -24.37 -22.77
CA ARG A 193 -26.56 -23.66 -22.60
C ARG A 193 -26.67 -22.96 -21.25
N ALA A 194 -25.86 -23.34 -20.27
CA ALA A 194 -25.88 -22.80 -18.91
C ALA A 194 -24.45 -22.78 -18.33
N PRO A 195 -23.55 -21.94 -18.88
CA PRO A 195 -22.16 -21.91 -18.43
C PRO A 195 -22.06 -21.40 -16.98
N ARG A 196 -21.25 -22.08 -16.16
CA ARG A 196 -20.94 -21.67 -14.79
C ARG A 196 -19.73 -20.73 -14.82
N ALA A 197 -19.98 -19.47 -14.49
CA ALA A 197 -18.92 -18.45 -14.44
C ALA A 197 -17.91 -18.76 -13.32
N SER A 198 -16.64 -18.58 -13.65
CA SER A 198 -15.54 -18.59 -12.68
C SER A 198 -15.65 -17.42 -11.72
N ARG A 199 -15.44 -17.69 -10.44
CA ARG A 199 -15.29 -16.69 -9.36
C ARG A 199 -13.82 -16.45 -9.03
N LEU A 200 -12.90 -17.12 -9.71
CA LEU A 200 -11.48 -16.92 -9.50
C LEU A 200 -11.09 -15.54 -10.02
N GLU A 201 -10.31 -14.84 -9.22
CA GLU A 201 -9.69 -13.62 -9.67
C GLU A 201 -8.43 -13.96 -10.48
N THR A 202 -8.33 -13.40 -11.68
CA THR A 202 -7.11 -13.54 -12.47
C THR A 202 -5.97 -12.73 -11.85
N PRO A 203 -4.69 -13.13 -12.03
CA PRO A 203 -3.55 -12.37 -11.53
C PRO A 203 -3.57 -10.89 -11.94
N ALA A 204 -3.97 -10.59 -13.18
CA ALA A 204 -4.10 -9.21 -13.67
C ALA A 204 -5.20 -8.41 -12.94
N ALA A 205 -6.34 -9.05 -12.63
CA ALA A 205 -7.40 -8.40 -11.86
C ALA A 205 -6.96 -8.11 -10.41
N ARG A 206 -6.18 -9.02 -9.82
CA ARG A 206 -5.59 -8.84 -8.48
C ARG A 206 -4.62 -7.67 -8.45
N GLU A 207 -3.68 -7.58 -9.38
CA GLU A 207 -2.74 -6.46 -9.47
C GLU A 207 -3.48 -5.12 -9.54
N ALA A 208 -4.54 -5.05 -10.36
CA ALA A 208 -5.38 -3.85 -10.48
C ALA A 208 -6.17 -3.53 -9.19
N ARG A 209 -6.54 -4.51 -8.35
CA ARG A 209 -7.13 -4.23 -7.03
C ARG A 209 -6.07 -3.67 -6.08
N VAL A 210 -4.91 -4.31 -5.99
CA VAL A 210 -3.83 -3.89 -5.08
C VAL A 210 -3.38 -2.46 -5.40
N GLU A 211 -3.20 -2.12 -6.68
CA GLU A 211 -2.86 -0.75 -7.10
C GLU A 211 -3.92 0.27 -6.66
N ARG A 212 -5.21 -0.05 -6.82
CA ARG A 212 -6.31 0.83 -6.40
C ARG A 212 -6.34 1.03 -4.88
N GLU A 213 -6.12 -0.03 -4.12
CA GLU A 213 -6.07 0.03 -2.66
C GLU A 213 -4.88 0.85 -2.16
N GLN A 214 -3.70 0.66 -2.75
CA GLN A 214 -2.51 1.46 -2.45
C GLN A 214 -2.72 2.94 -2.80
N ALA A 215 -3.28 3.24 -3.98
CA ALA A 215 -3.58 4.60 -4.39
C ALA A 215 -4.65 5.25 -3.47
N ALA A 216 -5.65 4.47 -3.01
CA ALA A 216 -6.64 4.94 -2.05
C ALA A 216 -6.02 5.23 -0.68
N ALA A 217 -5.14 4.34 -0.20
CA ALA A 217 -4.41 4.52 1.06
C ALA A 217 -3.49 5.75 1.01
N GLU A 218 -2.75 5.95 -0.09
CA GLU A 218 -1.89 7.12 -0.28
C GLU A 218 -2.72 8.42 -0.31
N ARG A 219 -3.85 8.43 -1.03
CA ARG A 219 -4.78 9.58 -1.05
C ARG A 219 -5.37 9.84 0.33
N ALA A 220 -5.72 8.81 1.08
CA ALA A 220 -6.23 8.92 2.45
C ALA A 220 -5.15 9.49 3.39
N ALA A 221 -3.91 9.01 3.31
CA ALA A 221 -2.79 9.52 4.09
C ALA A 221 -2.50 11.00 3.79
N LYS A 222 -2.47 11.39 2.50
CA LYS A 222 -2.32 12.80 2.10
C LYS A 222 -3.46 13.68 2.62
N LYS A 223 -4.71 13.18 2.56
CA LYS A 223 -5.87 13.89 3.09
C LYS A 223 -5.81 14.04 4.61
N ALA A 224 -5.38 13.01 5.33
CA ALA A 224 -5.21 13.04 6.78
C ALA A 224 -4.12 14.05 7.20
N ALA A 225 -2.97 14.04 6.51
CA ALA A 225 -1.88 14.98 6.78
C ALA A 225 -2.25 16.45 6.48
N ALA A 226 -3.00 16.68 5.40
CA ALA A 226 -3.46 18.01 5.02
C ALA A 226 -4.63 18.52 5.90
N GLY A 227 -5.39 17.61 6.50
CA GLY A 227 -6.55 17.89 7.33
C GLY A 227 -6.25 18.87 8.46
N ILE A 228 -7.26 19.64 8.86
CA ILE A 228 -7.18 20.52 10.02
C ILE A 228 -8.45 20.35 10.83
N THR A 229 -8.29 20.17 12.13
CA THR A 229 -9.37 20.10 13.11
C THR A 229 -9.16 21.21 14.14
N SER A 230 -10.18 21.49 14.94
CA SER A 230 -10.01 22.30 16.15
C SER A 230 -9.02 21.63 17.12
N ALA A 231 -8.55 22.37 18.12
CA ALA A 231 -7.73 21.80 19.20
C ALA A 231 -8.45 20.67 19.96
N GLU A 232 -9.79 20.69 19.97
CA GLU A 232 -10.65 19.67 20.58
C GLU A 232 -10.95 18.49 19.65
N GLY A 233 -10.44 18.51 18.40
CA GLY A 233 -10.61 17.43 17.42
C GLY A 233 -11.87 17.54 16.55
N GLU A 234 -12.63 18.63 16.68
CA GLU A 234 -13.84 18.88 15.88
C GLU A 234 -13.52 19.45 14.49
N ASP A 235 -14.48 19.34 13.57
CA ASP A 235 -14.38 19.94 12.24
C ASP A 235 -14.28 21.47 12.31
N LEU A 236 -13.24 22.04 11.69
CA LEU A 236 -13.03 23.49 11.70
C LEU A 236 -13.94 24.18 10.69
N GLY A 237 -14.96 24.89 11.17
CA GLY A 237 -15.92 25.63 10.35
C GLY A 237 -15.38 26.92 9.72
N GLY A 238 -15.95 27.31 8.58
CA GLY A 238 -15.80 28.59 7.87
C GLY A 238 -17.10 29.40 7.88
N THR A 239 -17.04 30.67 7.44
CA THR A 239 -17.99 31.78 7.75
C THR A 239 -19.44 31.55 7.30
N TRP A 240 -19.71 30.45 6.61
CA TRP A 240 -20.99 30.11 5.99
C TRP A 240 -21.35 28.64 6.17
N GLY A 241 -20.95 28.03 7.30
CA GLY A 241 -21.17 26.60 7.57
C GLY A 241 -20.35 25.65 6.69
N SER A 242 -19.36 26.16 5.95
CA SER A 242 -18.39 25.32 5.25
C SER A 242 -17.41 24.71 6.26
N VAL A 243 -16.81 23.55 5.94
CA VAL A 243 -15.77 22.93 6.77
C VAL A 243 -14.44 23.00 6.04
N PHE A 244 -13.38 23.43 6.74
CA PHE A 244 -12.04 23.45 6.18
C PHE A 244 -11.44 22.05 6.13
N LYS A 245 -11.38 21.48 4.93
CA LYS A 245 -10.76 20.18 4.70
C LYS A 245 -9.23 20.20 4.74
N THR A 246 -8.62 21.39 4.66
CA THR A 246 -7.16 21.53 4.66
C THR A 246 -6.73 22.75 5.46
N GLU A 247 -5.57 22.64 6.09
CA GLU A 247 -4.90 23.73 6.80
C GLU A 247 -4.69 24.97 5.93
N ARG A 248 -4.29 24.79 4.66
CA ARG A 248 -4.10 25.89 3.71
C ARG A 248 -5.41 26.64 3.43
N ALA A 249 -6.52 25.93 3.29
CA ALA A 249 -7.82 26.56 3.04
C ALA A 249 -8.27 27.40 4.26
N ALA A 250 -8.10 26.85 5.47
CA ALA A 250 -8.38 27.57 6.71
C ALA A 250 -7.54 28.84 6.82
N GLU A 251 -6.23 28.73 6.58
CA GLU A 251 -5.30 29.87 6.64
C GLU A 251 -5.64 30.96 5.62
N VAL A 252 -5.97 30.58 4.38
CA VAL A 252 -6.37 31.55 3.33
C VAL A 252 -7.65 32.27 3.72
N ALA A 253 -8.63 31.57 4.30
CA ALA A 253 -9.88 32.17 4.73
C ALA A 253 -9.68 33.13 5.92
N ALA A 254 -8.89 32.74 6.93
CA ALA A 254 -8.57 33.62 8.06
C ALA A 254 -7.83 34.88 7.60
N VAL A 255 -6.78 34.75 6.78
CA VAL A 255 -6.05 35.89 6.21
C VAL A 255 -6.97 36.77 5.34
N GLY A 256 -7.93 36.16 4.63
CA GLY A 256 -8.97 36.88 3.88
C GLY A 256 -9.87 37.72 4.79
N GLY A 257 -10.46 37.10 5.81
CA GLY A 257 -11.33 37.78 6.78
C GLY A 257 -10.62 38.92 7.51
N LEU A 258 -9.36 38.71 7.95
CA LEU A 258 -8.55 39.77 8.56
C LEU A 258 -8.29 40.94 7.61
N PHE A 259 -8.09 40.66 6.31
CA PHE A 259 -7.97 41.70 5.30
C PHE A 259 -9.29 42.46 5.10
N ASP A 260 -10.42 41.75 5.06
CA ASP A 260 -11.74 42.36 4.90
C ASP A 260 -12.13 43.23 6.12
N MET A 261 -11.75 42.82 7.35
CA MET A 261 -11.86 43.63 8.55
C MET A 261 -11.09 44.96 8.43
N ALA A 262 -9.89 44.92 7.83
CA ALA A 262 -9.09 46.11 7.57
C ALA A 262 -9.73 47.02 6.51
N TRP A 263 -10.34 46.41 5.49
CA TRP A 263 -10.84 47.10 4.31
C TRP A 263 -12.15 47.83 4.58
N TYR A 264 -13.11 47.12 5.18
CA TYR A 264 -14.47 47.61 5.39
C TYR A 264 -14.60 48.40 6.69
N GLY A 265 -14.08 47.87 7.80
CA GLY A 265 -14.23 48.43 9.15
C GLY A 265 -15.69 48.54 9.61
N ASN A 266 -16.01 48.12 10.83
CA ASN A 266 -17.38 48.13 11.37
C ASN A 266 -18.40 47.43 10.44
N HIS A 267 -17.97 46.37 9.76
CA HIS A 267 -18.84 45.59 8.88
C HIS A 267 -19.75 44.68 9.72
N PRO A 268 -21.01 44.43 9.32
CA PRO A 268 -21.90 43.52 10.06
C PRO A 268 -21.31 42.11 10.30
N ASP A 269 -20.43 41.66 9.40
CA ASP A 269 -19.77 40.35 9.50
C ASP A 269 -18.39 40.39 10.20
N GLU A 270 -17.97 41.54 10.74
CA GLU A 270 -16.66 41.70 11.39
C GLU A 270 -16.45 40.72 12.55
N GLU A 271 -17.48 40.52 13.35
CA GLU A 271 -17.46 39.54 14.44
C GLU A 271 -17.26 38.11 13.90
N SER A 272 -17.94 37.77 12.80
CA SER A 272 -17.82 36.45 12.19
C SER A 272 -16.41 36.19 11.63
N TRP A 273 -15.79 37.20 11.02
CA TRP A 273 -14.40 37.12 10.55
C TRP A 273 -13.41 37.00 11.71
N ALA A 274 -13.65 37.72 12.81
CA ALA A 274 -12.80 37.62 14.00
C ALA A 274 -12.92 36.25 14.68
N ILE A 275 -14.12 35.70 14.82
CA ILE A 275 -14.37 34.32 15.30
C ILE A 275 -13.65 33.31 14.42
N GLN A 276 -13.74 33.46 13.10
CA GLN A 276 -13.05 32.58 12.18
C GLN A 276 -11.53 32.65 12.32
N ALA A 277 -10.97 33.85 12.38
CA ALA A 277 -9.54 34.03 12.55
C ALA A 277 -9.05 33.42 13.87
N ALA A 278 -9.77 33.63 14.97
CA ALA A 278 -9.47 33.04 16.28
C ALA A 278 -9.45 31.51 16.24
N ASN A 279 -10.48 30.87 15.66
CA ASN A 279 -10.58 29.41 15.61
C ASN A 279 -9.49 28.80 14.71
N VAL A 280 -9.18 29.45 13.58
CA VAL A 280 -8.10 29.00 12.68
C VAL A 280 -6.73 29.20 13.33
N GLU A 281 -6.54 30.28 14.09
CA GLU A 281 -5.29 30.56 14.79
C GLU A 281 -4.96 29.46 15.81
N ASP A 282 -5.94 29.09 16.64
CA ASP A 282 -5.78 28.02 17.63
C ASP A 282 -5.52 26.66 16.96
N ALA A 283 -6.29 26.33 15.91
CA ALA A 283 -6.15 25.08 15.18
C ALA A 283 -4.77 24.95 14.50
N ILE A 284 -4.29 25.99 13.83
CA ILE A 284 -2.99 25.98 13.16
C ILE A 284 -1.85 26.01 14.18
N SER A 285 -1.96 26.81 15.24
CA SER A 285 -0.97 26.87 16.31
C SER A 285 -0.80 25.50 16.98
N HIS A 286 -1.91 24.84 17.34
CA HIS A 286 -1.91 23.50 17.92
C HIS A 286 -1.33 22.45 16.96
N LYS A 287 -1.79 22.43 15.70
CA LYS A 287 -1.34 21.45 14.70
C LYS A 287 0.16 21.58 14.38
N ARG A 288 0.67 22.81 14.27
CA ARG A 288 2.09 23.07 13.93
C ARG A 288 3.01 23.09 15.14
N GLY A 289 2.48 23.14 16.36
CA GLY A 289 3.27 23.30 17.58
C GLY A 289 4.03 24.63 17.64
N ILE A 290 3.47 25.71 17.08
CA ILE A 290 4.06 27.06 17.07
C ILE A 290 3.25 28.01 17.94
N THR A 291 3.87 29.08 18.43
CA THR A 291 3.14 30.10 19.19
C THR A 291 2.18 30.89 18.28
N VAL A 292 1.14 31.44 18.89
CA VAL A 292 0.20 32.36 18.23
C VAL A 292 0.94 33.55 17.62
N ASP A 293 1.93 34.11 18.33
CA ASP A 293 2.68 35.27 17.85
C ASP A 293 3.51 34.96 16.60
N ASP A 294 4.13 33.79 16.53
CA ASP A 294 4.86 33.31 15.35
C ASP A 294 3.92 33.11 14.15
N LEU A 295 2.73 32.55 14.40
CA LEU A 295 1.70 32.39 13.38
C LEU A 295 1.23 33.76 12.87
N ARG A 296 0.93 34.70 13.76
CA ARG A 296 0.54 36.07 13.42
C ARG A 296 1.63 36.80 12.65
N ALA A 297 2.91 36.65 13.03
CA ALA A 297 4.02 37.21 12.27
C ALA A 297 4.05 36.70 10.82
N THR A 298 3.70 35.43 10.61
CA THR A 298 3.55 34.85 9.27
C THR A 298 2.33 35.42 8.53
N TRP A 299 1.19 35.56 9.22
CA TRP A 299 -0.02 36.13 8.64
C TRP A 299 0.13 37.60 8.26
N ARG A 300 0.84 38.41 9.06
CA ARG A 300 1.17 39.80 8.72
C ARG A 300 1.88 39.91 7.38
N LYS A 301 2.87 39.05 7.12
CA LYS A 301 3.56 39.00 5.82
C LYS A 301 2.59 38.69 4.68
N LYS A 302 1.68 37.73 4.88
CA LYS A 302 0.65 37.35 3.89
C LYS A 302 -0.38 38.46 3.67
N LEU A 303 -0.80 39.14 4.73
CA LEU A 303 -1.71 40.29 4.69
C LEU A 303 -1.09 41.45 3.91
N ILE A 304 0.16 41.80 4.17
CA ILE A 304 0.90 42.83 3.40
C ILE A 304 0.97 42.45 1.92
N ALA A 305 1.30 41.18 1.61
CA ALA A 305 1.34 40.71 0.23
C ALA A 305 -0.04 40.80 -0.45
N LYS A 306 -1.12 40.43 0.25
CA LYS A 306 -2.50 40.55 -0.22
C LYS A 306 -2.88 42.01 -0.46
N GLY A 307 -2.61 42.91 0.49
CA GLY A 307 -2.90 44.34 0.33
C GLY A 307 -2.08 45.05 -0.75
N LYS A 308 -0.90 44.55 -1.10
CA LYS A 308 -0.16 45.01 -2.30
C LYS A 308 -0.85 44.60 -3.59
N ARG A 309 -1.39 43.38 -3.64
CA ARG A 309 -2.01 42.80 -4.85
C ARG A 309 -3.42 43.32 -5.08
N ASP A 310 -4.22 43.37 -4.02
CA ASP A 310 -5.66 43.65 -4.08
C ASP A 310 -5.96 45.14 -3.77
N GLY A 311 -4.92 45.92 -3.41
CA GLY A 311 -5.02 47.30 -2.94
C GLY A 311 -5.22 47.40 -1.42
N GLY A 312 -5.17 48.62 -0.87
CA GLY A 312 -5.52 48.87 0.55
C GLY A 312 -4.42 48.59 1.57
N LEU A 313 -3.16 48.47 1.14
CA LEU A 313 -2.02 48.31 2.04
C LEU A 313 -1.96 49.38 3.14
N ASP A 314 -2.29 50.63 2.82
CA ASP A 314 -2.24 51.73 3.79
C ASP A 314 -3.33 51.59 4.86
N ARG A 315 -4.55 51.19 4.47
CA ARG A 315 -5.64 50.87 5.42
C ARG A 315 -5.26 49.70 6.32
N LEU A 316 -4.70 48.65 5.71
CA LEU A 316 -4.23 47.48 6.45
C LEU A 316 -3.19 47.85 7.50
N ARG A 317 -2.17 48.64 7.15
CA ARG A 317 -1.17 49.12 8.09
C ARG A 317 -1.76 49.96 9.21
N ALA A 318 -2.75 50.80 8.90
CA ALA A 318 -3.42 51.64 9.89
C ALA A 318 -4.34 50.85 10.84
N GLN A 319 -4.85 49.69 10.40
CA GLN A 319 -5.85 48.91 11.13
C GLN A 319 -5.29 47.62 11.75
N GLU A 320 -4.03 47.27 11.47
CA GLU A 320 -3.43 45.98 11.84
C GLU A 320 -3.58 45.65 13.34
N GLU A 321 -3.18 46.57 14.21
CA GLU A 321 -3.28 46.39 15.66
C GLU A 321 -4.73 46.24 16.12
N ARG A 322 -5.65 47.01 15.54
CA ARG A 322 -7.07 46.93 15.86
C ARG A 322 -7.63 45.55 15.54
N ILE A 323 -7.29 45.01 14.37
CA ILE A 323 -7.82 43.72 13.88
C ILE A 323 -7.39 42.59 14.82
N PHE A 324 -6.11 42.49 15.16
CA PHE A 324 -5.64 41.45 16.08
C PHE A 324 -6.18 41.64 17.50
N ARG A 325 -6.38 42.89 17.94
CA ARG A 325 -7.06 43.17 19.22
C ARG A 325 -8.50 42.64 19.24
N VAL A 326 -9.26 42.82 18.16
CA VAL A 326 -10.63 42.27 18.06
C VAL A 326 -10.61 40.74 18.09
N VAL A 327 -9.64 40.11 17.43
CA VAL A 327 -9.45 38.64 17.51
C VAL A 327 -9.17 38.20 18.94
N ASP A 328 -8.30 38.91 19.67
CA ASP A 328 -8.00 38.62 21.07
C ASP A 328 -9.21 38.83 22.00
N GLU A 329 -10.02 39.86 21.74
CA GLU A 329 -11.28 40.11 22.46
C GLU A 329 -12.27 38.95 22.28
N VAL A 330 -12.41 38.42 21.05
CA VAL A 330 -13.24 37.24 20.78
C VAL A 330 -12.70 36.00 21.51
N LYS A 331 -11.37 35.78 21.52
CA LYS A 331 -10.76 34.66 22.25
C LYS A 331 -11.04 34.77 23.75
N LYS A 332 -10.90 35.97 24.31
CA LYS A 332 -11.18 36.25 25.73
C LYS A 332 -12.66 36.04 26.06
N GLU A 333 -13.56 36.51 25.22
CA GLU A 333 -15.00 36.29 25.39
C GLU A 333 -15.33 34.80 25.36
N ARG A 334 -14.78 34.05 24.39
CA ARG A 334 -14.99 32.61 24.28
C ARG A 334 -14.55 31.86 25.54
N THR A 335 -13.39 32.22 26.12
CA THR A 335 -12.94 31.64 27.39
C THR A 335 -13.90 31.97 28.53
N ALA A 336 -14.30 33.23 28.69
CA ALA A 336 -15.21 33.64 29.75
C ALA A 336 -16.60 32.97 29.65
N VAL A 337 -17.12 32.83 28.43
CA VAL A 337 -18.39 32.13 28.19
C VAL A 337 -18.25 30.64 28.47
N ALA A 338 -17.12 30.01 28.13
CA ALA A 338 -16.86 28.60 28.43
C ALA A 338 -16.78 28.35 29.94
N GLU A 339 -16.03 29.17 30.69
CA GLU A 339 -15.92 29.08 32.15
C GLU A 339 -17.29 29.25 32.83
N ARG A 340 -18.08 30.23 32.38
CA ARG A 340 -19.44 30.45 32.91
C ARG A 340 -20.37 29.27 32.60
N TRP A 341 -20.26 28.71 31.40
CA TRP A 341 -21.03 27.52 31.01
C TRP A 341 -20.66 26.32 31.89
N GLU A 342 -19.37 26.08 32.13
CA GLU A 342 -18.89 24.99 33.00
C GLU A 342 -19.35 25.17 34.45
N GLU A 343 -19.28 26.40 34.98
CA GLU A 343 -19.78 26.73 36.32
C GLU A 343 -21.27 26.37 36.45
N LEU A 344 -22.10 26.81 35.51
CA LEU A 344 -23.54 26.51 35.50
C LEU A 344 -23.80 25.01 35.31
N ALA A 345 -23.14 24.37 34.35
CA ALA A 345 -23.32 22.94 34.07
C ALA A 345 -22.89 22.04 35.24
N SER A 346 -21.99 22.51 36.11
CA SER A 346 -21.54 21.75 37.29
C SER A 346 -22.53 21.75 38.47
N LYS A 347 -23.54 22.63 38.47
CA LYS A 347 -24.52 22.72 39.56
C LYS A 347 -25.48 21.54 39.52
N SER A 348 -25.70 20.89 40.66
CA SER A 348 -26.62 19.75 40.76
C SER A 348 -28.08 20.16 40.55
N HIS A 349 -28.46 21.37 40.93
CA HIS A 349 -29.80 21.95 40.79
C HIS A 349 -29.68 23.39 40.28
N LEU A 350 -30.32 23.68 39.15
CA LEU A 350 -30.40 25.01 38.56
C LEU A 350 -31.76 25.63 38.87
N THR A 351 -31.77 26.92 39.15
CA THR A 351 -33.01 27.71 39.15
C THR A 351 -33.48 27.93 37.70
N PRO A 352 -34.78 28.22 37.45
CA PRO A 352 -35.27 28.51 36.10
C PRO A 352 -34.50 29.64 35.39
N ASP A 353 -34.04 30.65 36.13
CA ASP A 353 -33.24 31.75 35.58
C ASP A 353 -31.85 31.25 35.15
N GLU A 354 -31.21 30.38 35.95
CA GLU A 354 -29.92 29.77 35.63
C GLU A 354 -30.03 28.76 34.48
N GLU A 355 -31.16 28.07 34.31
CA GLU A 355 -31.43 27.23 33.13
C GLU A 355 -31.51 28.09 31.86
N GLY A 356 -32.20 29.24 31.94
CA GLY A 356 -32.26 30.21 30.85
C GLY A 356 -30.89 30.81 30.50
N GLU A 357 -30.09 31.09 31.52
CA GLU A 357 -28.71 31.57 31.36
C GLU A 357 -27.82 30.49 30.72
N LEU A 358 -27.89 29.24 31.19
CA LEU A 358 -27.13 28.12 30.64
C LEU A 358 -27.47 27.90 29.16
N ALA A 359 -28.74 27.97 28.77
CA ALA A 359 -29.15 27.86 27.37
C ALA A 359 -28.61 29.02 26.51
N THR A 360 -28.51 30.22 27.09
CA THR A 360 -27.99 31.41 26.42
C THR A 360 -26.47 31.35 26.26
N THR A 361 -25.74 30.95 27.32
CA THR A 361 -24.29 30.76 27.28
C THR A 361 -23.89 29.62 26.35
N ASP A 362 -24.64 28.51 26.35
CA ASP A 362 -24.45 27.42 25.38
C ASP A 362 -24.63 27.91 23.94
N ARG A 363 -25.70 28.66 23.63
CA ARG A 363 -25.91 29.23 22.29
C ARG A 363 -24.77 30.17 21.89
N ARG A 364 -24.30 31.03 22.81
CA ARG A 364 -23.19 31.94 22.55
C ARG A 364 -21.89 31.18 22.34
N LEU A 365 -21.60 30.18 23.17
CA LEU A 365 -20.42 29.32 23.06
C LEU A 365 -20.42 28.58 21.73
N ARG A 366 -21.56 28.03 21.30
CA ARG A 366 -21.72 27.41 19.97
C ARG A 366 -21.51 28.40 18.83
N THR A 367 -21.84 29.68 19.00
CA THR A 367 -21.58 30.72 17.99
C THR A 367 -20.09 31.07 17.93
N LEU A 368 -19.42 31.12 19.09
CA LEU A 368 -17.98 31.40 19.19
C LEU A 368 -17.12 30.20 18.77
N ARG A 369 -17.58 28.96 18.98
CA ARG A 369 -16.91 27.72 18.57
C ARG A 369 -17.26 27.30 17.13
N SER A 370 -18.54 27.36 16.77
CA SER A 370 -19.07 26.90 15.49
C SER A 370 -19.58 28.08 14.64
N GLN A 371 -19.15 28.11 13.39
CA GLN A 371 -19.62 29.07 12.39
C GLN A 371 -20.90 28.60 11.66
N ARG A 372 -21.73 27.75 12.28
CA ARG A 372 -23.13 27.61 11.83
C ARG A 372 -23.88 28.86 12.27
N SER A 373 -23.88 29.88 11.41
CA SER A 373 -24.79 31.00 11.57
C SER A 373 -26.20 30.43 11.66
N GLY A 374 -26.91 30.73 12.75
CA GLY A 374 -28.31 30.32 12.98
C GLY A 374 -29.30 31.00 12.04
N ARG A 375 -28.93 31.23 10.77
CA ARG A 375 -29.75 31.94 9.78
C ARG A 375 -30.79 31.04 9.09
N ASN A 376 -30.75 29.72 9.33
CA ASN A 376 -31.68 28.75 8.71
C ASN A 376 -32.69 28.08 9.66
N ASP A 377 -32.76 28.48 10.94
CA ASP A 377 -33.76 27.94 11.89
C ASP A 377 -34.92 28.94 12.13
N ARG A 378 -35.41 29.60 11.08
CA ARG A 378 -36.64 30.42 11.12
C ARG A 378 -37.72 29.88 10.22
#